data_AF-A0A8J8K1A5-F1
#
_entry.id   AF-A0A8J8K1A5-F1
#
_cell.length_a   1.000
_cell.length_b   1.000
_cell.length_c   1.000
_cell.angle_alpha   90.00
_cell.angle_beta   90.00
_cell.angle_gamma   90.00
#
_symmetry.space_group_name_H-M   'P 1'
#
loop_
_entity.id
_entity.type
_entity.pdbx_description
1 polymer ?
#
loop_
_entity_poly.entity_id
_entity_poly.type
_entity_poly.pdbx_seq_one_letter_code
_entity_poly.pdbx_strand_id
1 'polypeptide(L)'
;MSKNRFYLICMNFLIVLILCTSFINASKTINALQEENTSNFNLEYNDFSTWRWSDLELVSSESIDDSSAPSFAIDSLDQVHVVWKDISGLGGSTEEIYYKYRRPGLGWSTTEVISTEGTGFCTLPDVAIDIYDNVHVVWQDQSNYNSAGSDYDIFYKMWNATISSWTTTKVVSEESD
;
A
#
# COMPACT_ATOMS: atom_id res chain seq x y z
N MET A 1 24.40 17.28 2.06
CA MET A 1 22.93 17.17 2.18
C MET A 1 22.58 15.69 2.27
N SER A 2 22.45 15.15 3.49
CA SER A 2 22.05 13.76 3.70
C SER A 2 20.52 13.67 3.63
N LYS A 3 20.02 12.85 2.71
CA LYS A 3 18.59 12.53 2.63
C LYS A 3 18.30 11.43 3.67
N ASN A 4 17.63 11.79 4.76
CA ASN A 4 17.07 10.80 5.68
C ASN A 4 15.88 10.12 4.98
N ARG A 5 16.01 8.82 4.72
CA ARG A 5 14.91 7.94 4.31
C ARG A 5 14.40 7.23 5.56
N PHE A 6 13.13 7.38 5.90
CA PHE A 6 12.49 6.58 6.93
C PHE A 6 11.74 5.43 6.25
N TYR A 7 12.10 4.20 6.60
CA TYR A 7 11.36 2.99 6.26
C TYR A 7 10.47 2.68 7.47
N LEU A 8 9.15 2.65 7.28
CA LEU A 8 8.22 2.18 8.30
C LEU A 8 8.08 0.67 8.14
N ILE A 9 8.85 -0.10 8.92
CA ILE A 9 8.67 -1.55 9.02
C ILE A 9 7.51 -1.78 9.99
N CYS A 10 6.36 -2.18 9.46
CA CYS A 10 5.21 -2.61 10.25
C CYS A 10 5.51 -3.97 10.90
N MET A 11 5.97 -3.96 12.15
CA MET A 11 5.90 -5.13 13.03
C MET A 11 4.62 -5.06 13.87
N ASN A 12 3.70 -5.99 13.58
CA ASN A 12 2.63 -6.51 14.43
C ASN A 12 2.29 -5.68 15.68
N PHE A 13 1.42 -4.67 15.54
CA PHE A 13 0.28 -4.42 16.42
C PHE A 13 -0.62 -3.38 15.74
N LEU A 14 -1.85 -3.78 15.46
CA LEU A 14 -2.87 -2.99 14.77
C LEU A 14 -3.29 -1.78 15.62
N ILE A 15 -2.71 -0.62 15.33
CA ILE A 15 -3.34 0.69 15.55
C ILE A 15 -3.22 1.43 14.22
N VAL A 16 -4.28 1.41 13.42
CA VAL A 16 -4.36 2.19 12.18
C VAL A 16 -4.61 3.64 12.58
N LEU A 17 -3.54 4.43 12.70
CA LEU A 17 -3.63 5.88 12.75
C LEU A 17 -3.80 6.39 11.32
N ILE A 18 -4.98 6.88 10.97
CA ILE A 18 -5.21 7.60 9.71
C ILE A 18 -4.48 8.94 9.84
N LEU A 19 -3.24 9.00 9.33
CA LEU A 19 -2.48 10.24 9.28
C LEU A 19 -2.95 11.05 8.06
N CYS A 20 -3.78 12.04 8.34
CA CYS A 20 -4.05 13.15 7.42
C CYS A 20 -2.73 13.89 7.12
N THR A 21 -2.58 14.33 5.87
CA THR A 21 -1.39 14.95 5.24
C THR A 21 -0.85 16.22 5.93
N SER A 22 -1.45 16.68 7.03
CA SER A 22 -0.96 17.80 7.84
C SER A 22 0.29 17.48 8.68
N PHE A 23 0.67 16.21 8.83
CA PHE A 23 1.80 15.81 9.70
C PHE A 23 3.20 16.10 9.13
N ILE A 24 3.37 16.25 7.81
CA ILE A 24 4.71 16.39 7.20
C ILE A 24 5.29 17.81 7.35
N ASN A 25 4.44 18.82 7.55
CA ASN A 25 4.89 20.20 7.68
C ASN A 25 5.25 20.62 9.11
N ALA A 26 4.97 19.79 10.13
CA ALA A 26 5.31 20.13 11.52
C ALA A 26 6.77 19.79 11.89
N SER A 27 7.38 18.74 11.32
CA SER A 27 8.71 18.28 11.75
C SER A 27 9.87 19.06 11.09
N LYS A 28 9.68 19.61 9.88
CA LYS A 28 10.68 20.47 9.22
C LYS A 28 10.89 21.80 9.92
N THR A 29 9.88 22.31 10.62
CA THR A 29 9.92 23.59 11.34
C THR A 29 10.58 23.48 12.72
N ILE A 30 10.63 22.27 13.32
CA ILE A 30 11.21 22.07 14.66
C ILE A 30 12.73 22.26 14.68
N ASN A 31 13.43 21.94 13.59
CA ASN A 31 14.91 22.02 13.55
C ASN A 31 15.46 23.36 13.02
N ALA A 32 14.60 24.29 12.57
CA ALA A 32 15.03 25.56 11.98
C ALA A 32 14.79 26.79 12.88
N LEU A 33 14.16 26.62 14.05
CA LEU A 33 13.68 27.73 14.90
C LEU A 33 14.38 27.84 16.27
N GLN A 34 15.57 27.28 16.45
CA GLN A 34 16.30 27.44 17.71
C GLN A 34 17.05 28.78 17.82
N GLU A 35 17.09 29.59 16.76
CA GLU A 35 17.67 30.93 16.81
C GLU A 35 16.75 31.97 16.15
N GLU A 36 16.26 32.88 17.00
CA GLU A 36 15.72 34.21 16.73
C GLU A 36 14.21 34.41 16.47
N ASN A 37 13.63 35.21 17.37
CA ASN A 37 12.35 35.95 17.33
C ASN A 37 11.05 35.18 17.59
N THR A 38 10.72 35.10 18.88
CA THR A 38 9.40 34.82 19.42
C THR A 38 8.39 35.91 19.06
N SER A 39 7.68 35.74 17.95
CA SER A 39 6.36 36.36 17.77
C SER A 39 5.41 35.39 17.06
N ASN A 40 4.53 34.80 17.86
CA ASN A 40 3.27 34.14 17.49
C ASN A 40 3.33 33.01 16.44
N PHE A 41 3.84 31.84 16.86
CA PHE A 41 3.36 30.58 16.29
C PHE A 41 2.23 30.06 17.17
N ASN A 42 0.99 30.33 16.78
CA ASN A 42 -0.16 29.62 17.33
C ASN A 42 -0.09 28.18 16.80
N LEU A 43 0.35 27.25 17.65
CA LEU A 43 0.15 25.83 17.41
C LEU A 43 -1.34 25.56 17.61
N GLU A 44 -2.11 25.56 16.52
CA GLU A 44 -3.50 25.11 16.56
C GLU A 44 -3.50 23.63 16.96
N TYR A 45 -3.88 23.38 18.22
CA TYR A 45 -4.11 22.04 18.73
C TYR A 45 -5.38 21.52 18.06
N ASN A 46 -5.24 20.57 17.12
CA ASN A 46 -6.39 19.91 16.52
C ASN A 46 -7.12 19.14 17.63
N ASP A 47 -8.33 19.60 17.98
CA ASP A 47 -9.19 18.91 18.93
C ASP A 47 -9.77 17.64 18.28
N PHE A 48 -9.12 16.51 18.56
CA PHE A 48 -9.52 15.19 18.09
C PHE A 48 -10.73 14.60 18.83
N SER A 49 -11.35 15.33 19.76
CA SER A 49 -12.53 14.86 20.52
C SER A 49 -13.75 14.54 19.63
N THR A 50 -13.76 15.07 18.40
CA THR A 50 -14.83 14.91 17.42
C THR A 50 -14.62 13.76 16.44
N TRP A 51 -13.45 13.10 16.46
CA TRP A 51 -13.18 11.97 15.58
C TRP A 51 -14.12 10.80 15.88
N ARG A 52 -14.72 10.25 14.82
CA ARG A 52 -15.59 9.09 14.87
C ARG A 52 -15.11 8.11 13.82
N TRP A 53 -15.11 6.83 14.17
CA TRP A 53 -15.01 5.78 13.17
C TRP A 53 -16.18 5.91 12.19
N SER A 54 -15.92 5.69 10.91
CA SER A 54 -16.98 5.54 9.93
C SER A 54 -17.71 4.21 10.13
N ASP A 55 -18.79 4.03 9.38
CA ASP A 55 -19.40 2.73 9.23
C ASP A 55 -18.40 1.70 8.68
N LEU A 56 -18.57 0.45 9.09
CA LEU A 56 -17.76 -0.68 8.63
C LEU A 56 -18.07 -0.98 7.17
N GLU A 57 -17.03 -1.15 6.36
CA GLU A 57 -17.13 -1.52 4.95
C GLU A 57 -16.28 -2.77 4.67
N LEU A 58 -16.89 -3.81 4.08
CA LEU A 58 -16.17 -5.02 3.67
C LEU A 58 -15.53 -4.79 2.29
N VAL A 59 -14.20 -4.80 2.23
CA VAL A 59 -13.46 -4.50 1.00
C VAL A 59 -13.42 -5.70 0.04
N SER A 60 -13.26 -6.93 0.57
CA SER A 60 -13.20 -8.17 -0.20
C SER A 60 -14.58 -8.82 -0.41
N SER A 61 -15.58 -8.00 -0.76
CA SER A 61 -16.97 -8.46 -0.93
C SER A 61 -17.18 -9.55 -1.99
N GLU A 62 -16.23 -9.71 -2.90
CA GLU A 62 -16.25 -10.72 -3.96
C GLU A 62 -15.59 -12.04 -3.54
N SER A 63 -14.91 -12.06 -2.40
CA SER A 63 -14.28 -13.27 -1.91
C SER A 63 -15.33 -14.30 -1.49
N ILE A 64 -15.06 -15.55 -1.81
CA ILE A 64 -15.87 -16.69 -1.36
C ILE A 64 -15.11 -17.59 -0.37
N ASP A 65 -13.90 -17.16 0.04
CA ASP A 65 -12.98 -17.90 0.90
C ASP A 65 -12.14 -16.92 1.75
N ASP A 66 -10.99 -17.37 2.26
CA ASP A 66 -10.15 -16.59 3.17
C ASP A 66 -9.41 -15.43 2.47
N SER A 67 -9.79 -14.19 2.81
CA SER A 67 -8.98 -12.98 2.57
C SER A 67 -8.03 -12.70 3.76
N SER A 68 -6.74 -12.46 3.49
CA SER A 68 -5.75 -12.19 4.55
C SER A 68 -4.57 -11.32 4.06
N ALA A 69 -3.67 -10.98 4.99
CA ALA A 69 -2.46 -10.19 4.73
C ALA A 69 -2.69 -8.86 3.95
N PRO A 70 -3.59 -7.96 4.43
CA PRO A 70 -3.81 -6.68 3.76
C PRO A 70 -2.64 -5.71 3.98
N SER A 71 -2.32 -4.93 2.95
CA SER A 71 -1.49 -3.73 3.02
C SER A 71 -2.20 -2.57 2.30
N PHE A 72 -1.92 -1.33 2.69
CA PHE A 72 -2.57 -0.16 2.08
C PHE A 72 -1.65 1.07 2.04
N ALA A 73 -1.94 1.97 1.09
CA ALA A 73 -1.30 3.27 0.94
C ALA A 73 -2.32 4.33 0.48
N ILE A 74 -2.01 5.61 0.66
CA ILE A 74 -2.87 6.73 0.27
C ILE A 74 -2.14 7.61 -0.74
N ASP A 75 -2.76 7.90 -1.88
CA ASP A 75 -2.20 8.75 -2.93
C ASP A 75 -2.39 10.25 -2.63
N SER A 76 -1.85 11.13 -3.49
CA SER A 76 -1.99 12.58 -3.32
C SER A 76 -3.42 13.13 -3.51
N LEU A 77 -4.34 12.28 -3.99
CA LEU A 77 -5.76 12.56 -4.22
C LEU A 77 -6.66 11.99 -3.11
N ASP A 78 -6.07 11.57 -1.99
CA ASP A 78 -6.72 10.92 -0.86
C ASP A 78 -7.43 9.59 -1.24
N GLN A 79 -7.00 8.93 -2.32
CA GLN A 79 -7.46 7.59 -2.67
C GLN A 79 -6.73 6.57 -1.81
N VAL A 80 -7.49 5.65 -1.22
CA VAL A 80 -6.94 4.55 -0.43
C VAL A 80 -6.73 3.36 -1.36
N HIS A 81 -5.49 2.96 -1.57
CA HIS A 81 -5.10 1.77 -2.33
C HIS A 81 -4.88 0.62 -1.37
N VAL A 82 -5.51 -0.53 -1.63
CA VAL A 82 -5.44 -1.72 -0.78
C VAL A 82 -5.03 -2.91 -1.62
N VAL A 83 -4.09 -3.68 -1.10
CA VAL A 83 -3.70 -5.00 -1.61
C VAL A 83 -3.93 -6.05 -0.54
N TRP A 84 -4.30 -7.26 -0.94
CA TRP A 84 -4.45 -8.38 -0.02
C TRP A 84 -4.24 -9.70 -0.74
N LYS A 85 -4.09 -10.77 0.05
CA LYS A 85 -4.07 -12.14 -0.44
C LYS A 85 -5.48 -12.74 -0.33
N ASP A 86 -5.93 -13.43 -1.37
CA ASP A 86 -7.20 -14.16 -1.36
C ASP A 86 -7.06 -15.52 -2.06
N ILE A 87 -7.89 -16.49 -1.70
CA ILE A 87 -7.84 -17.86 -2.23
C ILE A 87 -8.85 -18.06 -3.37
N SER A 88 -9.92 -17.27 -3.46
CA SER A 88 -10.84 -17.38 -4.58
C SER A 88 -11.81 -16.20 -4.72
N GLY A 89 -12.18 -15.92 -5.98
CA GLY A 89 -13.25 -14.98 -6.32
C GLY A 89 -13.23 -14.50 -7.77
N LEU A 90 -12.05 -14.45 -8.41
CA LEU A 90 -11.88 -13.84 -9.75
C LEU A 90 -10.78 -14.44 -10.66
N GLY A 91 -9.98 -15.43 -10.23
CA GLY A 91 -8.81 -15.86 -11.02
C GLY A 91 -8.31 -17.30 -10.87
N GLY A 92 -8.35 -17.91 -9.69
CA GLY A 92 -7.71 -19.22 -9.50
C GLY A 92 -8.22 -20.09 -8.36
N SER A 93 -7.59 -21.26 -8.23
CA SER A 93 -7.75 -22.22 -7.12
C SER A 93 -6.60 -22.15 -6.13
N THR A 94 -5.84 -21.05 -6.14
CA THR A 94 -4.61 -20.81 -5.39
C THR A 94 -4.60 -19.38 -4.88
N GLU A 95 -3.80 -19.12 -3.84
CA GLU A 95 -3.59 -17.78 -3.30
C GLU A 95 -3.08 -16.80 -4.37
N GLU A 96 -3.84 -15.73 -4.60
CA GLU A 96 -3.53 -14.65 -5.54
C GLU A 96 -3.46 -13.31 -4.80
N ILE A 97 -2.78 -12.32 -5.41
CA ILE A 97 -2.75 -10.95 -4.91
C ILE A 97 -3.82 -10.13 -5.61
N TYR A 98 -4.65 -9.51 -4.79
CA TYR A 98 -5.76 -8.69 -5.20
C TYR A 98 -5.51 -7.22 -4.89
N TYR A 99 -6.16 -6.35 -5.65
CA TYR A 99 -6.05 -4.90 -5.55
C TYR A 99 -7.40 -4.22 -5.72
N LYS A 100 -7.62 -3.17 -4.91
CA LYS A 100 -8.71 -2.20 -5.01
C LYS A 100 -8.21 -0.82 -4.61
N TYR A 101 -8.90 0.21 -5.08
CA TYR A 101 -8.72 1.56 -4.55
C TYR A 101 -10.07 2.23 -4.26
N ARG A 102 -10.12 3.09 -3.24
CA ARG A 102 -11.30 3.85 -2.87
C ARG A 102 -11.14 5.31 -3.23
N ARG A 103 -12.05 5.84 -4.03
CA ARG A 103 -12.12 7.27 -4.34
C ARG A 103 -13.01 7.99 -3.32
N PRO A 104 -12.55 9.10 -2.71
CA PRO A 104 -13.39 9.92 -1.86
C PRO A 104 -14.70 10.32 -2.56
N GLY A 105 -15.83 10.03 -1.93
CA GLY A 105 -17.18 10.33 -2.47
C GLY A 105 -17.67 9.43 -3.61
N LEU A 106 -16.84 8.53 -4.16
CA LEU A 106 -17.22 7.61 -5.25
C LEU A 106 -17.22 6.13 -4.83
N GLY A 107 -16.52 5.77 -3.75
CA GLY A 107 -16.47 4.40 -3.25
C GLY A 107 -15.32 3.57 -3.83
N TRP A 108 -15.39 2.25 -3.67
CA TRP A 108 -14.36 1.30 -4.11
C TRP A 108 -14.41 1.04 -5.61
N SER A 109 -13.24 0.82 -6.20
CA SER A 109 -13.07 0.30 -7.56
C SER A 109 -13.55 -1.15 -7.66
N THR A 110 -13.65 -1.65 -8.88
CA THR A 110 -13.71 -3.09 -9.13
C THR A 110 -12.44 -3.76 -8.61
N THR A 111 -12.58 -4.99 -8.12
CA THR A 111 -11.45 -5.82 -7.70
C THR A 111 -10.62 -6.27 -8.90
N GLU A 112 -9.30 -6.15 -8.80
CA GLU A 112 -8.34 -6.61 -9.79
C GLU A 112 -7.43 -7.69 -9.19
N VAL A 113 -7.17 -8.77 -9.93
CA VAL A 113 -6.08 -9.71 -9.63
C VAL A 113 -4.82 -9.18 -10.31
N ILE A 114 -3.73 -9.02 -9.56
CA ILE A 114 -2.49 -8.44 -10.10
C ILE A 114 -1.37 -9.48 -10.27
N SER A 115 -1.44 -10.63 -9.59
CA SER A 115 -0.52 -11.76 -9.75
C SER A 115 -0.93 -12.67 -10.92
N THR A 116 -0.98 -12.12 -12.13
CA THR A 116 -1.62 -12.80 -13.30
C THR A 116 -0.68 -13.69 -14.11
N GLU A 117 0.63 -13.61 -13.90
CA GLU A 117 1.63 -14.24 -14.77
C GLU A 117 2.21 -15.55 -14.22
N GLY A 118 2.04 -15.79 -12.91
CA GLY A 118 2.48 -16.99 -12.22
C GLY A 118 1.35 -18.02 -12.06
N THR A 119 1.73 -19.27 -11.79
CA THR A 119 0.79 -20.34 -11.40
C THR A 119 1.05 -20.84 -9.98
N GLY A 120 1.87 -20.11 -9.22
CA GLY A 120 2.31 -20.46 -7.88
C GLY A 120 1.48 -19.77 -6.80
N PHE A 121 1.79 -20.12 -5.55
CA PHE A 121 1.19 -19.46 -4.40
C PHE A 121 1.73 -18.05 -4.25
N CYS A 122 0.83 -17.06 -4.24
CA CYS A 122 1.19 -15.66 -4.03
C CYS A 122 0.81 -15.23 -2.61
N THR A 123 1.71 -14.59 -1.88
CA THR A 123 1.45 -14.21 -0.46
C THR A 123 2.20 -12.96 -0.05
N LEU A 124 1.84 -12.44 1.14
CA LEU A 124 2.48 -11.31 1.81
C LEU A 124 2.68 -10.08 0.89
N PRO A 125 1.60 -9.52 0.32
CA PRO A 125 1.74 -8.34 -0.51
C PRO A 125 2.07 -7.11 0.34
N ASP A 126 2.83 -6.19 -0.26
CA ASP A 126 3.06 -4.86 0.29
C ASP A 126 2.92 -3.78 -0.80
N VAL A 127 2.47 -2.59 -0.40
CA VAL A 127 2.16 -1.50 -1.32
C VAL A 127 2.76 -0.18 -0.86
N ALA A 128 3.32 0.56 -1.81
CA ALA A 128 3.81 1.93 -1.61
C ALA A 128 3.41 2.81 -2.79
N ILE A 129 3.35 4.13 -2.57
CA ILE A 129 3.00 5.10 -3.61
C ILE A 129 4.16 6.09 -3.78
N ASP A 130 4.57 6.36 -5.01
CA ASP A 130 5.63 7.31 -5.31
C ASP A 130 5.12 8.76 -5.41
N ILE A 131 6.04 9.72 -5.65
CA ILE A 131 5.69 11.15 -5.73
C ILE A 131 4.87 11.52 -6.98
N TYR A 132 4.71 10.58 -7.92
CA TYR A 132 3.92 10.73 -9.14
C TYR A 132 2.63 9.92 -9.07
N ASP A 133 2.23 9.48 -7.87
CA ASP A 133 1.07 8.64 -7.58
C ASP A 133 1.10 7.27 -8.27
N ASN A 134 2.27 6.77 -8.70
CA ASN A 134 2.38 5.39 -9.15
C ASN A 134 2.28 4.45 -7.94
N VAL A 135 1.53 3.36 -8.08
CA VAL A 135 1.38 2.35 -7.02
C VAL A 135 2.38 1.24 -7.26
N HIS A 136 3.28 1.02 -6.32
CA HIS A 136 4.28 -0.03 -6.32
C HIS A 136 3.79 -1.17 -5.46
N VAL A 137 3.68 -2.37 -6.02
CA VAL A 137 3.27 -3.56 -5.28
C VAL A 137 4.35 -4.62 -5.40
N VAL A 138 4.71 -5.21 -4.26
CA VAL A 138 5.57 -6.40 -4.17
C VAL A 138 4.83 -7.53 -3.47
N TRP A 139 5.18 -8.77 -3.78
CA TRP A 139 4.64 -9.95 -3.11
C TRP A 139 5.64 -11.10 -3.16
N GLN A 140 5.41 -12.13 -2.35
CA GLN A 140 6.09 -13.41 -2.47
C GLN A 140 5.33 -14.29 -3.46
N ASP A 141 6.04 -14.92 -4.38
CA ASP A 141 5.47 -15.78 -5.41
C ASP A 141 6.29 -17.07 -5.50
N GLN A 142 5.62 -18.22 -5.59
CA GLN A 142 6.26 -19.53 -5.73
C GLN A 142 6.30 -20.05 -7.19
N SER A 143 5.96 -19.21 -8.15
CA SER A 143 5.92 -19.60 -9.56
C SER A 143 7.30 -19.58 -10.20
N ASN A 144 7.53 -20.53 -11.12
CA ASN A 144 8.70 -20.52 -11.98
C ASN A 144 8.57 -19.52 -13.14
N TYR A 145 8.02 -18.34 -12.87
CA TYR A 145 7.92 -17.27 -13.84
C TYR A 145 9.32 -16.71 -14.11
N ASN A 146 9.65 -16.49 -15.38
CA ASN A 146 10.97 -15.98 -15.79
C ASN A 146 12.18 -16.76 -15.21
N SER A 147 12.03 -18.10 -15.06
CA SER A 147 13.09 -18.98 -14.55
C SER A 147 13.50 -18.72 -13.08
N ALA A 148 12.60 -18.13 -12.27
CA ALA A 148 12.84 -17.85 -10.87
C ALA A 148 13.08 -19.11 -10.01
N GLY A 149 12.49 -20.25 -10.37
CA GLY A 149 12.58 -21.47 -9.58
C GLY A 149 11.23 -21.91 -9.03
N SER A 150 11.22 -22.66 -7.93
CA SER A 150 10.00 -23.15 -7.27
C SER A 150 9.98 -22.88 -5.76
N ASP A 151 10.96 -22.12 -5.30
CA ASP A 151 11.02 -21.46 -4.01
C ASP A 151 10.24 -20.13 -4.07
N TYR A 152 10.25 -19.39 -2.97
CA TYR A 152 9.54 -18.11 -2.88
C TYR A 152 10.46 -16.96 -3.27
N ASP A 153 10.06 -16.27 -4.32
CA ASP A 153 10.75 -15.08 -4.81
C ASP A 153 9.92 -13.82 -4.61
N ILE A 154 10.60 -12.67 -4.64
CA ILE A 154 9.95 -11.37 -4.54
C ILE A 154 9.60 -10.90 -5.94
N PHE A 155 8.30 -10.74 -6.18
CA PHE A 155 7.77 -10.25 -7.43
C PHE A 155 7.34 -8.79 -7.28
N TYR A 156 7.27 -8.08 -8.40
CA TYR A 156 6.96 -6.66 -8.44
C TYR A 156 6.10 -6.26 -9.65
N LYS A 157 5.12 -5.38 -9.40
CA LYS A 157 4.34 -4.64 -10.40
C LYS A 157 4.19 -3.18 -10.00
N MET A 158 3.96 -2.34 -11.00
CA MET A 158 3.66 -0.92 -10.82
C MET A 158 2.38 -0.53 -11.56
N TRP A 159 1.43 0.08 -10.87
CA TRP A 159 0.36 0.82 -11.51
C TRP A 159 0.91 2.17 -11.94
N ASN A 160 0.96 2.40 -13.24
CA ASN A 160 1.35 3.68 -13.79
C ASN A 160 0.14 4.61 -13.84
N ALA A 161 0.11 5.61 -12.95
CA ALA A 161 -1.00 6.55 -12.85
C ALA A 161 -1.19 7.40 -14.11
N THR A 162 -0.14 7.63 -14.89
CA THR A 162 -0.20 8.44 -16.12
C THR A 162 -0.98 7.74 -17.23
N ILE A 163 -0.84 6.42 -17.35
CA ILE A 163 -1.50 5.63 -18.40
C ILE A 163 -2.60 4.72 -17.87
N SER A 164 -2.90 4.78 -16.57
CA SER A 164 -3.91 3.94 -15.89
C SER A 164 -3.75 2.45 -16.19
N SER A 165 -2.54 1.91 -16.00
CA SER A 165 -2.27 0.50 -16.31
C SER A 165 -1.12 -0.08 -15.49
N TRP A 166 -1.21 -1.38 -15.19
CA TRP A 166 -0.13 -2.16 -14.59
C TRP A 166 1.01 -2.41 -15.58
N THR A 167 2.24 -2.34 -15.10
CA THR A 167 3.42 -2.84 -15.83
C THR A 167 3.41 -4.37 -15.89
N THR A 168 4.23 -4.93 -16.78
CA THR A 168 4.58 -6.36 -16.73
C THR A 168 5.25 -6.72 -15.41
N THR A 169 4.98 -7.93 -14.91
CA THR A 169 5.62 -8.49 -13.71
C THR A 169 7.13 -8.56 -13.86
N LYS A 170 7.83 -8.30 -12.75
CA LYS A 170 9.28 -8.49 -12.64
C LYS A 170 9.58 -9.34 -11.42
N VAL A 171 10.55 -10.24 -11.57
CA VAL A 171 11.18 -10.95 -10.46
C VAL A 171 12.30 -10.04 -9.91
N VAL A 172 12.36 -9.88 -8.60
CA VAL A 172 13.30 -8.96 -7.91
C VAL A 172 14.40 -9.73 -7.17
N SER A 173 14.11 -10.94 -6.68
CA SER A 173 15.12 -11.89 -6.21
C SER A 173 15.32 -12.96 -7.28
N GLU A 174 16.52 -13.08 -7.84
CA GLU A 174 16.84 -14.12 -8.83
C GLU A 174 17.90 -15.10 -8.29
N GLU A 175 18.25 -15.00 -7.00
CA GLU A 175 19.42 -15.69 -6.41
C GLU A 175 19.06 -16.18 -5.00
N SER A 176 18.30 -17.26 -4.91
CA SER A 176 17.96 -17.97 -3.67
C SER A 176 18.32 -19.45 -3.76
N ASP A 177 19.59 -19.74 -4.03
CA ASP A 177 20.16 -21.10 -3.89
C ASP A 177 20.57 -21.43 -2.43
#